data_AF-A0A7S2QP20-F1
#
_entry.id   AF-A0A7S2QP20-F1
#
_cell.length_a   1.000
_cell.length_b   1.000
_cell.length_c   1.000
_cell.angle_alpha   90.00
_cell.angle_beta   90.00
_cell.angle_gamma   90.00
#
_symmetry.space_group_name_H-M   'P 1'
#
loop_
_entity.id
_entity.type
_entity.pdbx_description
1 polymer ?
#
loop_
_entity_poly.entity_id
_entity_poly.type
_entity_poly.pdbx_seq_one_letter_code
_entity_poly.pdbx_strand_id
1 'polypeptide(L)'
;MPHCWSAAALARRKERAAARGFLRPRNASMRVLLVPSQVASRVQGMAASLVRHDMADAAVGRHYHYARDAAAAAAGVVGERRTKLDLRVHRRANSLKHGGVLTGDPWINYVGQDVINDDALARLTSARLSSLESTVGGLLGRMSSSVPSTTSACSPPPSCGAQASSTSTPSSVVRKLEYEDSPDGEELGRLVRDFRKENEIMRRIVRSQADVLLRVRAAENKREMMDWGLPLSR
;
A
#
# COMPACT_ATOMS: atom_id res chain seq x y z
N MET A 1 22.11 -31.99 8.92
CA MET A 1 22.47 -31.48 10.27
C MET A 1 21.20 -31.21 11.07
N PRO A 2 20.81 -32.10 12.01
CA PRO A 2 19.54 -32.03 12.74
C PRO A 2 19.40 -30.89 13.76
N HIS A 3 20.43 -30.06 14.00
CA HIS A 3 20.40 -29.01 15.04
C HIS A 3 20.29 -27.58 14.52
N CYS A 4 20.24 -27.38 13.19
CA CYS A 4 20.24 -26.05 12.56
C CYS A 4 18.93 -25.28 12.75
N TRP A 5 17.87 -25.97 13.19
CA TRP A 5 16.50 -25.44 13.20
C TRP A 5 15.88 -25.36 14.60
N SER A 6 16.63 -25.68 15.67
CA SER A 6 16.14 -25.49 17.04
C SER A 6 16.01 -24.00 17.37
N ALA A 7 15.03 -23.66 18.22
CA ALA A 7 14.83 -22.29 18.72
C ALA A 7 16.11 -21.74 19.38
N ALA A 8 16.83 -22.58 20.13
CA ALA A 8 18.11 -22.22 20.75
C ALA A 8 19.22 -21.92 19.72
N ALA A 9 19.28 -22.65 18.60
CA ALA A 9 20.22 -22.36 17.51
C ALA A 9 19.84 -21.08 16.75
N LEU A 10 18.55 -20.77 16.63
CA LEU A 10 18.07 -19.50 16.08
C LEU A 10 18.43 -18.31 17.00
N ALA A 11 18.20 -18.43 18.31
CA ALA A 11 18.56 -17.41 19.30
C ALA A 11 20.07 -17.09 19.26
N ARG A 12 20.93 -18.11 19.32
CA ARG A 12 22.39 -17.94 19.20
C ARG A 12 22.81 -17.30 17.88
N ARG A 13 22.11 -17.59 16.77
CA ARG A 13 22.37 -16.92 15.48
C ARG A 13 21.98 -15.45 15.51
N LYS A 14 20.85 -15.10 16.12
CA LYS A 14 20.39 -13.72 16.28
C LYS A 14 21.37 -12.92 17.15
N GLU A 15 21.80 -13.47 18.29
CA GLU A 15 22.81 -12.84 19.16
C GLU A 15 24.12 -12.59 18.41
N ARG A 16 24.64 -13.59 17.68
CA ARG A 16 25.85 -13.40 16.86
C ARG A 16 25.67 -12.36 15.77
N ALA A 17 24.48 -12.29 15.15
CA ALA A 17 24.18 -11.30 14.13
C ALA A 17 24.09 -9.88 14.74
N ALA A 18 23.48 -9.73 15.92
CA ALA A 18 23.46 -8.47 16.66
C ALA A 18 24.86 -8.03 17.07
N ALA A 19 25.65 -8.92 17.68
CA ALA A 19 27.02 -8.63 18.11
C ALA A 19 27.95 -8.19 16.96
N ARG A 20 27.70 -8.69 15.75
CA ARG A 20 28.44 -8.31 14.53
C ARG A 20 27.85 -7.10 13.79
N GLY A 21 26.80 -6.47 14.32
CA GLY A 21 26.15 -5.31 13.71
C GLY A 21 25.31 -5.62 12.47
N PHE A 22 25.00 -6.89 12.20
CA PHE A 22 24.13 -7.29 11.10
C PHE A 22 22.64 -7.05 11.40
N LEU A 23 22.24 -7.08 12.67
CA LEU A 23 20.90 -6.69 13.08
C LEU A 23 20.88 -5.21 13.44
N ARG A 24 20.03 -4.45 12.75
CA ARG A 24 19.69 -3.08 13.13
C ARG A 24 18.28 -3.06 13.71
N PRO A 25 18.05 -2.37 14.84
CA PRO A 25 16.71 -2.22 15.37
C PRO A 25 15.83 -1.53 14.33
N ARG A 26 14.67 -2.13 14.05
CA ARG A 26 13.65 -1.52 13.21
C ARG A 26 12.81 -0.59 14.09
N ASN A 27 12.71 0.68 13.73
CA ASN A 27 11.78 1.59 14.40
C ASN A 27 10.36 1.04 14.25
N ALA A 28 9.62 0.94 15.36
CA ALA A 28 8.33 0.26 15.42
C ALA A 28 7.27 0.82 14.43
N SER A 29 7.44 2.08 14.00
CA SER A 29 6.56 2.76 13.04
C SER A 29 6.98 2.59 11.57
N MET A 30 8.15 2.01 11.29
CA MET A 30 8.72 2.04 9.94
C MET A 30 8.14 0.93 9.07
N ARG A 31 7.28 1.29 8.11
CA ARG A 31 6.70 0.36 7.11
C ARG A 31 7.59 0.19 5.87
N VAL A 32 8.58 1.06 5.72
CA VAL A 32 9.51 1.08 4.59
C VAL A 32 10.90 0.63 5.03
N LEU A 33 11.64 0.00 4.12
CA LEU A 33 13.04 -0.34 4.32
C LEU A 33 13.90 0.73 3.64
N LEU A 34 14.85 1.30 4.39
CA LEU A 34 15.86 2.17 3.81
C LEU A 34 16.87 1.30 3.07
N VAL A 35 17.14 1.67 1.82
CA VAL A 35 18.07 0.96 0.93
C VAL A 35 19.10 1.97 0.44
N PRO A 36 20.41 1.65 0.45
CA PRO A 36 21.43 2.51 -0.15
C PRO A 36 21.06 2.86 -1.60
N SER A 37 21.28 4.11 -1.99
CA SER A 37 20.91 4.61 -3.32
C SER A 37 21.50 3.79 -4.46
N GLN A 38 22.71 3.23 -4.26
CA GLN A 38 23.45 2.42 -5.23
C GLN A 38 22.73 1.11 -5.58
N VAL A 39 21.89 0.57 -4.68
CA VAL A 39 21.17 -0.69 -4.90
C VAL A 39 19.65 -0.52 -4.93
N ALA A 40 19.16 0.70 -4.76
CA ALA A 40 17.74 1.01 -4.70
C ALA A 40 16.97 0.52 -5.94
N SER A 41 17.50 0.77 -7.15
CA SER A 41 16.86 0.35 -8.40
C SER A 41 16.75 -1.17 -8.52
N ARG A 42 17.79 -1.91 -8.10
CA ARG A 42 17.80 -3.37 -8.10
C ARG A 42 16.76 -3.93 -7.13
N VAL A 43 16.69 -3.37 -5.92
CA VAL A 43 15.73 -3.80 -4.90
C VAL A 43 14.29 -3.52 -5.36
N GLN A 44 14.03 -2.35 -5.96
CA GLN A 44 12.72 -2.02 -6.51
C GLN A 44 12.29 -2.98 -7.62
N GLY A 45 13.18 -3.28 -8.57
CA GLY A 45 12.89 -4.24 -9.65
C GLY A 45 12.60 -5.65 -9.12
N MET A 46 13.37 -6.11 -8.14
CA MET A 46 13.15 -7.40 -7.49
C MET A 46 11.84 -7.45 -6.70
N ALA A 47 11.52 -6.39 -5.94
CA ALA A 47 10.27 -6.30 -5.20
C ALA A 47 9.05 -6.32 -6.14
N ALA A 48 9.08 -5.56 -7.23
CA ALA A 48 8.02 -5.56 -8.23
C ALA A 48 7.83 -6.94 -8.89
N SER A 49 8.94 -7.66 -9.13
CA SER A 49 8.90 -9.04 -9.64
C SER A 49 8.28 -10.00 -8.64
N LEU A 50 8.57 -9.89 -7.34
CA LEU A 50 7.99 -10.76 -6.32
C LEU A 50 6.49 -10.53 -6.17
N VAL A 51 6.03 -9.27 -6.13
CA VAL A 51 4.60 -8.96 -6.06
C VAL A 51 3.83 -9.57 -7.23
N ARG A 52 4.34 -9.44 -8.46
CA ARG A 52 3.70 -10.02 -9.65
C ARG A 52 3.73 -11.54 -9.66
N HIS A 53 4.78 -12.14 -9.10
CA HIS A 53 4.86 -13.59 -8.91
C HIS A 53 3.75 -14.09 -7.98
N ASP A 54 3.63 -13.48 -6.80
CA ASP A 54 2.61 -13.85 -5.81
C ASP A 54 1.18 -13.65 -6.37
N MET A 55 0.96 -12.60 -7.18
CA MET A 55 -0.32 -12.38 -7.87
C MET A 55 -0.62 -13.48 -8.89
N ALA A 56 0.37 -13.94 -9.65
CA ALA A 56 0.20 -15.02 -10.62
C ALA A 56 -0.07 -16.36 -9.92
N ASP A 57 0.66 -16.66 -8.85
CA ASP A 57 0.44 -17.82 -8.00
C ASP A 57 -0.98 -17.81 -7.40
N ALA A 58 -1.43 -16.65 -6.91
CA ALA A 58 -2.78 -16.47 -6.39
C ALA A 58 -3.87 -16.64 -7.46
N ALA A 59 -3.64 -16.17 -8.69
CA ALA A 59 -4.59 -16.29 -9.79
C ALA A 59 -4.79 -17.75 -10.24
N VAL A 60 -3.73 -18.58 -10.16
CA VAL A 60 -3.77 -19.99 -10.55
C VAL A 60 -4.12 -20.90 -9.35
N GLY A 61 -3.98 -20.41 -8.12
CA GLY A 61 -4.19 -21.19 -6.90
C GLY A 61 -3.05 -22.19 -6.63
N ARG A 62 -1.85 -21.93 -7.16
CA ARG A 62 -0.67 -22.79 -6.99
C ARG A 62 0.58 -21.96 -6.88
N HIS A 63 1.49 -22.36 -5.99
CA HIS A 63 2.81 -21.75 -5.87
C HIS A 63 3.76 -22.30 -6.96
N TYR A 64 4.46 -21.40 -7.68
CA TYR A 64 5.51 -21.75 -8.62
C TYR A 64 6.90 -21.36 -8.11
N HIS A 65 7.95 -22.11 -8.49
CA HIS A 65 9.32 -21.76 -8.10
C HIS A 65 9.91 -20.61 -8.92
N TYR A 66 9.44 -20.46 -10.16
CA TYR A 66 9.94 -19.47 -11.10
C TYR A 66 8.82 -18.53 -11.53
N ALA A 67 9.09 -17.23 -11.44
CA ALA A 67 8.09 -16.21 -11.74
C ALA A 67 7.62 -16.20 -13.21
N ARG A 68 8.49 -16.64 -14.14
CA ARG A 68 8.10 -16.80 -15.55
C ARG A 68 7.07 -17.91 -15.73
N ASP A 69 7.21 -19.01 -15.00
CA ASP A 69 6.31 -20.16 -15.07
C ASP A 69 4.97 -19.81 -14.45
N ALA A 70 4.97 -19.10 -13.31
CA ALA A 70 3.76 -18.56 -12.70
C ALA A 70 2.99 -17.66 -13.68
N ALA A 71 3.69 -16.70 -14.31
CA ALA A 71 3.08 -15.77 -15.27
C ALA A 71 2.52 -16.50 -16.51
N ALA A 72 3.23 -17.52 -17.01
CA ALA A 72 2.77 -18.35 -18.11
C ALA A 72 1.54 -19.17 -17.74
N ALA A 73 1.53 -19.78 -16.55
CA ALA A 73 0.37 -20.53 -16.04
C ALA A 73 -0.85 -19.62 -15.83
N ALA A 74 -0.64 -18.39 -15.37
CA ALA A 74 -1.70 -17.41 -15.15
C ALA A 74 -2.28 -16.84 -16.46
N ALA A 75 -1.65 -17.06 -17.62
CA ALA A 75 -2.02 -16.39 -18.87
C ALA A 75 -3.48 -16.58 -19.30
N GLY A 76 -4.05 -17.77 -19.05
CA GLY A 76 -5.45 -18.05 -19.32
C GLY A 76 -6.44 -17.33 -18.40
N VAL A 77 -5.98 -16.89 -17.21
CA VAL A 77 -6.82 -16.25 -16.18
C VAL A 77 -6.68 -14.72 -16.22
N VAL A 78 -5.44 -14.20 -16.30
CA VAL A 78 -5.19 -12.74 -16.27
C VAL A 78 -5.15 -12.09 -17.66
N GLY A 79 -5.09 -12.89 -18.72
CA GLY A 79 -5.06 -12.43 -20.10
C GLY A 79 -3.66 -12.08 -20.63
N GLU A 80 -3.48 -12.20 -21.94
CA GLU A 80 -2.18 -12.12 -22.62
C GLU A 80 -1.45 -10.79 -22.41
N ARG A 81 -2.18 -9.67 -22.42
CA ARG A 81 -1.60 -8.33 -22.22
C ARG A 81 -0.93 -8.20 -20.85
N ARG A 82 -1.55 -8.72 -19.79
CA ARG A 82 -1.01 -8.69 -18.43
C ARG A 82 0.19 -9.62 -18.31
N THR A 83 0.09 -10.85 -18.84
CA THR A 83 1.22 -11.80 -18.86
C THR A 83 2.45 -11.21 -19.56
N LYS A 84 2.30 -10.54 -20.70
CA LYS A 84 3.42 -9.86 -21.39
C LYS A 84 4.04 -8.75 -20.54
N LEU A 85 3.27 -8.06 -19.71
CA LEU A 85 3.80 -7.07 -18.75
C LEU A 85 4.57 -7.77 -17.62
N ASP A 86 4.02 -8.82 -17.03
CA ASP A 86 4.64 -9.56 -15.94
C ASP A 86 5.99 -10.16 -16.39
N LEU A 87 6.01 -10.81 -17.56
CA LEU A 87 7.24 -11.33 -18.16
C LEU A 87 8.30 -10.25 -18.44
N ARG A 88 7.88 -9.01 -18.79
CA ARG A 88 8.81 -7.88 -18.92
C ARG A 88 9.40 -7.47 -17.57
N VAL A 89 8.57 -7.40 -16.52
CA VAL A 89 9.05 -7.08 -15.16
C VAL A 89 10.03 -8.13 -14.66
N HIS A 90 9.75 -9.42 -14.83
CA HIS A 90 10.66 -10.49 -14.43
C HIS A 90 11.98 -10.46 -15.19
N ARG A 91 11.96 -10.20 -16.50
CA ARG A 91 13.19 -10.03 -17.30
C ARG A 91 14.02 -8.86 -16.78
N ARG A 92 13.41 -7.71 -16.54
CA ARG A 92 14.08 -6.51 -16.04
C ARG A 92 14.69 -6.74 -14.66
N ALA A 93 13.94 -7.36 -13.74
CA ALA A 93 14.45 -7.71 -12.42
C ALA A 93 15.68 -8.61 -12.49
N ASN A 94 15.66 -9.60 -13.39
CA ASN A 94 16.81 -10.48 -13.61
C ASN A 94 18.02 -9.70 -14.18
N SER A 95 17.81 -8.82 -15.16
CA SER A 95 18.88 -7.96 -15.69
C SER A 95 19.51 -7.07 -14.61
N LEU A 96 18.68 -6.43 -13.78
CA LEU A 96 19.13 -5.59 -12.66
C LEU A 96 19.91 -6.40 -11.61
N LYS A 97 19.44 -7.61 -11.28
CA LYS A 97 20.12 -8.51 -10.35
C LYS A 97 21.54 -8.86 -10.82
N HIS A 98 21.72 -9.08 -12.11
CA HIS A 98 23.01 -9.47 -12.70
C HIS A 98 23.91 -8.27 -13.08
N GLY A 99 23.56 -7.05 -12.65
CA GLY A 99 24.39 -5.87 -12.90
C GLY A 99 24.33 -5.37 -14.34
N GLY A 100 23.33 -5.79 -15.13
CA GLY A 100 23.08 -5.20 -16.44
C GLY A 100 22.77 -3.72 -16.28
N VAL A 101 23.63 -2.86 -16.83
CA VAL A 101 23.32 -1.44 -16.97
C VAL A 101 22.14 -1.39 -17.95
N LEU A 102 20.97 -0.98 -17.47
CA LEU A 102 19.85 -0.66 -18.36
C LEU A 102 20.14 0.71 -18.99
N THR A 103 21.10 0.74 -19.93
CA THR A 103 21.33 1.91 -20.77
C THR A 103 20.05 2.17 -21.57
N GLY A 104 19.36 3.26 -21.24
CA GLY A 104 18.30 3.81 -22.08
C GLY A 104 16.88 3.31 -21.82
N ASP A 105 16.56 2.76 -20.64
CA ASP A 105 15.18 2.35 -20.33
C ASP A 105 14.45 3.46 -19.53
N PRO A 106 13.65 4.35 -20.16
CA PRO A 106 12.98 5.48 -19.51
C PRO A 106 11.94 5.08 -18.44
N TRP A 107 11.69 3.78 -18.29
CA TRP A 107 10.72 3.20 -17.36
C TRP A 107 11.21 3.11 -15.91
N ILE A 108 12.32 3.76 -15.54
CA ILE A 108 12.77 3.87 -14.13
C ILE A 108 11.71 4.57 -13.27
N ASN A 109 10.94 5.50 -13.83
CA ASN A 109 9.88 6.22 -13.11
C ASN A 109 8.50 5.53 -13.13
N TYR A 110 8.28 4.59 -14.05
CA TYR A 110 6.93 4.09 -14.32
C TYR A 110 6.48 2.95 -13.39
N VAL A 111 7.40 2.13 -12.89
CA VAL A 111 7.05 1.01 -11.98
C VAL A 111 6.57 1.52 -10.62
N GLY A 112 7.01 2.71 -10.21
CA GLY A 112 6.48 3.38 -9.01
C GLY A 112 5.04 3.87 -9.19
N GLN A 113 4.64 4.26 -10.40
CA GLN A 113 3.28 4.75 -10.66
C GLN A 113 2.28 3.63 -10.94
N ASP A 114 2.64 2.59 -11.69
CA ASP A 114 1.70 1.50 -12.00
C ASP A 114 1.48 0.51 -10.85
N VAL A 115 2.46 0.31 -9.96
CA VAL A 115 2.28 -0.54 -8.77
C VAL A 115 1.42 0.16 -7.71
N ILE A 116 1.36 1.50 -7.73
CA ILE A 116 0.51 2.30 -6.83
C ILE A 116 -0.85 2.60 -7.47
N ASN A 117 -0.94 2.72 -8.79
CA ASN A 117 -2.18 2.96 -9.55
C ASN A 117 -2.86 1.68 -10.05
N ASP A 118 -2.40 0.47 -9.67
CA ASP A 118 -3.08 -0.76 -10.07
C ASP A 118 -4.47 -0.75 -9.43
N ASP A 119 -5.48 -0.56 -10.26
CA ASP A 119 -6.93 -0.58 -9.98
C ASP A 119 -7.34 -1.82 -9.15
N ALA A 120 -6.53 -2.88 -9.19
CA ALA A 120 -6.63 -4.08 -8.36
C ALA A 120 -6.35 -3.85 -6.86
N LEU A 121 -5.36 -3.02 -6.51
CA LEU A 121 -5.09 -2.66 -5.11
C LEU A 121 -6.20 -1.75 -4.58
N ALA A 122 -6.70 -0.82 -5.40
CA ALA A 122 -7.86 0.00 -5.08
C ALA A 122 -9.13 -0.86 -4.90
N ARG A 123 -9.36 -1.86 -5.75
CA ARG A 123 -10.49 -2.80 -5.59
C ARG A 123 -10.35 -3.68 -4.34
N LEU A 124 -9.14 -4.15 -4.03
CA LEU A 124 -8.87 -4.92 -2.81
C LEU A 124 -9.04 -4.08 -1.54
N THR A 125 -8.60 -2.81 -1.53
CA THR A 125 -8.78 -1.91 -0.39
C THR A 125 -10.24 -1.48 -0.25
N SER A 126 -10.94 -1.19 -1.35
CA SER A 126 -12.39 -0.90 -1.34
C SER A 126 -13.22 -2.09 -0.86
N ALA A 127 -12.91 -3.32 -1.28
CA ALA A 127 -13.60 -4.52 -0.81
C ALA A 127 -13.36 -4.78 0.69
N ARG A 128 -12.16 -4.43 1.18
CA ARG A 128 -11.82 -4.56 2.60
C ARG A 128 -12.49 -3.47 3.45
N LEU A 129 -12.61 -2.26 2.92
CA LEU A 129 -13.33 -1.15 3.55
C LEU A 129 -14.84 -1.42 3.61
N SER A 130 -15.46 -1.92 2.55
CA SER A 130 -16.88 -2.28 2.55
C SER A 130 -17.19 -3.44 3.51
N SER A 131 -16.28 -4.41 3.64
CA SER A 131 -16.39 -5.48 4.64
C SER A 131 -16.23 -4.97 6.08
N LEU A 132 -15.45 -3.91 6.30
CA LEU A 132 -15.31 -3.28 7.62
C LEU A 132 -16.51 -2.41 7.95
N GLU A 133 -17.05 -1.67 6.98
CA GLU A 133 -18.27 -0.88 7.12
C GLU A 133 -19.49 -1.76 7.40
N SER A 134 -19.61 -2.93 6.78
CA SER A 134 -20.68 -3.88 7.10
C SER A 134 -20.55 -4.45 8.51
N THR A 135 -19.31 -4.68 8.97
CA THR A 135 -19.03 -5.22 10.31
C THR A 135 -19.27 -4.14 11.38
N VAL A 136 -18.82 -2.90 11.16
CA VAL A 136 -18.98 -1.79 12.11
C VAL A 136 -20.41 -1.23 12.08
N GLY A 137 -21.03 -1.13 10.90
CA GLY A 137 -22.44 -0.76 10.74
C GLY A 137 -23.38 -1.81 11.34
N GLY A 138 -23.05 -3.10 11.20
CA GLY A 138 -23.76 -4.18 11.90
C GLY A 138 -23.59 -4.14 13.41
N LEU A 139 -22.43 -3.70 13.92
CA LEU A 139 -22.17 -3.54 15.36
C LEU A 139 -22.97 -2.35 15.95
N LEU A 140 -22.98 -1.21 15.27
CA LEU A 140 -23.72 -0.01 15.69
C LEU A 140 -25.24 -0.20 15.58
N GLY A 141 -25.72 -0.89 14.55
CA GLY A 141 -27.14 -1.25 14.43
C GLY A 141 -27.63 -2.18 15.55
N ARG A 142 -26.74 -2.99 16.14
CA ARG A 142 -27.06 -3.89 17.26
C ARG A 142 -27.08 -3.22 18.63
N MET A 143 -26.37 -2.09 18.80
CA MET A 143 -26.40 -1.33 20.06
C MET A 143 -27.63 -0.42 20.16
N SER A 144 -28.33 -0.17 19.05
CA SER A 144 -29.52 0.68 19.02
C SER A 144 -30.84 -0.06 19.30
N SER A 145 -30.82 -1.39 19.48
CA SER A 145 -32.04 -2.21 19.65
C SER A 145 -32.21 -2.84 21.05
N SER A 146 -31.35 -2.53 22.01
CA SER A 146 -31.52 -2.98 23.40
C SER A 146 -31.85 -1.82 24.33
N VAL A 147 -33.05 -1.26 24.22
CA VAL A 147 -33.68 -0.51 25.30
C VAL A 147 -34.80 -1.39 25.88
N PRO A 148 -34.53 -2.18 26.92
CA PRO A 148 -35.61 -2.80 27.67
C PRO A 148 -36.30 -1.72 28.53
N SER A 149 -37.55 -1.42 28.20
CA SER A 149 -38.45 -0.66 29.08
C SER A 149 -38.82 -1.54 30.28
N THR A 150 -38.22 -1.30 31.44
CA THR A 150 -38.64 -1.91 32.70
C THR A 150 -39.06 -0.84 33.69
N THR A 151 -40.37 -0.67 33.84
CA THR A 151 -41.02 -0.15 35.04
C THR A 151 -41.32 -1.33 35.96
N SER A 152 -40.68 -1.41 37.13
CA SER A 152 -41.24 -2.06 38.33
C SER A 152 -40.36 -1.80 39.56
N ALA A 153 -41.01 -1.76 40.71
CA ALA A 153 -40.68 -1.02 41.91
C ALA A 153 -39.79 -1.73 42.97
N CYS A 154 -39.24 -0.87 43.85
CA CYS A 154 -38.73 -1.03 45.22
C CYS A 154 -38.67 -2.43 45.89
N SER A 155 -37.50 -2.79 46.44
CA SER A 155 -37.16 -2.76 47.90
C SER A 155 -35.71 -3.21 48.18
N PRO A 156 -35.06 -2.81 49.30
CA PRO A 156 -33.64 -3.08 49.64
C PRO A 156 -33.47 -4.15 50.78
N PRO A 157 -32.28 -4.32 51.41
CA PRO A 157 -31.19 -5.25 51.09
C PRO A 157 -31.01 -6.35 52.20
N PRO A 158 -29.93 -7.18 52.19
CA PRO A 158 -28.70 -6.77 52.87
C PRO A 158 -27.37 -7.25 52.24
N SER A 159 -26.31 -6.63 52.78
CA SER A 159 -24.88 -6.75 52.53
C SER A 159 -24.27 -8.15 52.50
N CYS A 160 -23.28 -8.36 51.62
CA CYS A 160 -22.03 -9.05 51.95
C CYS A 160 -20.96 -8.72 50.89
N GLY A 161 -19.78 -8.30 51.36
CA GLY A 161 -18.69 -7.80 50.54
C GLY A 161 -17.91 -8.89 49.79
N ALA A 162 -17.32 -8.50 48.67
CA ALA A 162 -16.19 -9.19 48.04
C ALA A 162 -15.40 -8.21 47.16
N GLN A 163 -14.24 -7.84 47.71
CA GLN A 163 -12.95 -7.49 47.08
C GLN A 163 -12.94 -7.05 45.60
N ALA A 164 -12.58 -5.78 45.41
CA ALA A 164 -12.11 -5.21 44.16
C ALA A 164 -10.74 -5.82 43.78
N SER A 165 -10.70 -6.59 42.70
CA SER A 165 -9.47 -6.87 41.96
C SER A 165 -9.36 -5.85 40.84
N SER A 166 -8.50 -4.87 41.02
CA SER A 166 -8.20 -3.84 40.03
C SER A 166 -7.50 -4.45 38.82
N THR A 167 -8.25 -4.60 37.73
CA THR A 167 -7.73 -4.72 36.38
C THR A 167 -7.02 -3.44 35.98
N SER A 168 -5.68 -3.41 36.04
CA SER A 168 -4.87 -2.37 35.41
C SER A 168 -4.61 -2.73 33.94
N THR A 169 -5.58 -2.42 33.09
CA THR A 169 -5.35 -2.25 31.66
C THR A 169 -4.34 -1.11 31.46
N PRO A 170 -3.20 -1.31 30.77
CA PRO A 170 -2.36 -0.19 30.39
C PRO A 170 -3.14 0.68 29.40
N SER A 171 -3.56 1.83 29.89
CA SER A 171 -4.08 2.96 29.14
C SER A 171 -3.28 3.17 27.85
N SER A 172 -3.89 2.91 26.71
CA SER A 172 -3.36 3.17 25.37
C SER A 172 -3.34 4.68 25.02
N VAL A 173 -3.45 5.54 26.03
CA VAL A 173 -3.50 7.01 25.87
C VAL A 173 -2.11 7.65 25.95
N VAL A 174 -1.07 6.91 26.35
CA VAL A 174 0.30 7.44 26.41
C VAL A 174 1.12 6.93 25.23
N ARG A 175 1.11 7.72 24.14
CA ARG A 175 2.23 7.95 23.16
C ARG A 175 1.77 8.69 21.89
N LYS A 176 0.84 9.64 22.03
CA LYS A 176 0.53 10.60 20.95
C LYS A 176 1.14 11.98 21.20
N LEU A 177 1.99 12.12 22.22
CA LEU A 177 2.36 13.41 22.80
C LEU A 177 3.88 13.63 22.96
N GLU A 178 4.73 12.91 22.22
CA GLU A 178 6.19 13.15 22.26
C GLU A 178 6.84 13.24 20.87
N TYR A 179 6.05 13.30 19.79
CA TYR A 179 6.62 13.49 18.43
C TYR A 179 6.43 14.91 17.89
N GLU A 180 5.50 15.68 18.44
CA GLU A 180 5.23 17.06 17.98
C GLU A 180 6.23 18.08 18.55
N ASP A 181 6.90 17.75 19.67
CA ASP A 181 7.83 18.67 20.36
C ASP A 181 9.32 18.34 20.10
N SER A 182 9.61 17.33 19.29
CA SER A 182 10.99 17.05 18.84
C SER A 182 11.32 17.99 17.67
N PRO A 183 12.47 18.70 17.68
CA PRO A 183 12.87 19.56 16.56
C PRO A 183 12.87 18.80 15.22
N ASP A 184 13.26 17.52 15.23
CA ASP A 184 13.20 16.63 14.06
C ASP A 184 11.77 16.33 13.56
N GLY A 185 10.78 16.34 14.46
CA GLY A 185 9.37 16.14 14.14
C GLY A 185 8.76 17.35 13.45
N GLU A 186 9.16 18.56 13.85
CA GLU A 186 8.71 19.80 13.25
C GLU A 186 9.23 19.95 11.80
N GLU A 187 10.51 19.65 11.57
CA GLU A 187 11.10 19.68 10.22
C GLU A 187 10.43 18.66 9.28
N LEU A 188 10.20 17.43 9.75
CA LEU A 188 9.48 16.42 8.97
C LEU A 188 8.04 16.85 8.69
N GLY A 189 7.37 17.47 9.66
CA GLY A 189 6.04 18.03 9.50
C GLY A 189 5.99 19.16 8.46
N ARG A 190 6.99 20.04 8.44
CA ARG A 190 7.15 21.09 7.41
C ARG A 190 7.35 20.47 6.03
N LEU A 191 8.26 19.49 5.90
CA LEU A 191 8.53 18.81 4.63
C LEU A 191 7.27 18.11 4.06
N VAL A 192 6.49 17.45 4.90
CA VAL A 192 5.22 16.81 4.47
C VAL A 192 4.19 17.84 4.01
N ARG A 193 4.10 19.00 4.67
CA ARG A 193 3.21 20.10 4.25
C ARG A 193 3.65 20.70 2.91
N ASP A 194 4.94 20.91 2.73
CA ASP A 194 5.49 21.48 1.50
C ASP A 194 5.31 20.51 0.32
N PHE A 195 5.56 19.21 0.53
CA PHE A 195 5.29 18.18 -0.47
C PHE A 195 3.81 18.11 -0.88
N ARG A 196 2.87 18.33 0.06
CA ARG A 196 1.43 18.41 -0.25
C ARG A 196 1.09 19.65 -1.08
N LYS A 197 1.67 20.81 -0.75
CA LYS A 197 1.48 22.06 -1.51
C LYS A 197 2.03 21.92 -2.93
N GLU A 198 3.23 21.37 -3.07
CA GLU A 198 3.87 21.13 -4.37
C GLU A 198 3.03 20.19 -5.25
N ASN A 199 2.54 19.09 -4.70
CA ASN A 199 1.65 18.18 -5.43
C ASN A 199 0.34 18.84 -5.87
N GLU A 200 -0.24 19.72 -5.04
CA GLU A 200 -1.44 20.46 -5.41
C GLU A 200 -1.16 21.44 -6.57
N ILE A 201 -0.01 22.14 -6.53
CA ILE A 201 0.42 23.03 -7.62
C ILE A 201 0.63 22.23 -8.91
N MET A 202 1.34 21.10 -8.86
CA MET A 202 1.55 20.24 -10.03
C MET A 202 0.22 19.76 -10.63
N ARG A 203 -0.74 19.34 -9.80
CA ARG A 203 -2.07 18.94 -10.27
C ARG A 203 -2.81 20.07 -10.96
N ARG A 204 -2.71 21.30 -10.45
CA ARG A 204 -3.33 22.49 -11.08
C ARG A 204 -2.70 22.80 -12.44
N ILE A 205 -1.37 22.70 -12.55
CA ILE A 205 -0.65 22.90 -13.81
C ILE A 205 -1.10 21.86 -14.85
N VAL A 206 -1.12 20.58 -14.48
CA VAL A 206 -1.55 19.50 -15.39
C VAL A 206 -3.00 19.69 -15.85
N ARG A 207 -3.92 20.05 -14.95
CA ARG A 207 -5.32 20.35 -15.33
C ARG A 207 -5.40 21.54 -16.28
N SER A 208 -4.69 22.63 -15.99
CA SER A 208 -4.65 23.81 -16.84
C SER A 208 -4.14 23.50 -18.26
N GLN A 209 -3.07 22.70 -18.36
CA GLN A 209 -2.54 22.26 -19.65
C GLN A 209 -3.53 21.38 -20.41
N ALA A 210 -4.22 20.46 -19.73
CA ALA A 210 -5.26 19.64 -20.34
C ALA A 210 -6.42 20.50 -20.89
N ASP A 211 -6.88 21.50 -20.12
CA ASP A 211 -7.95 22.41 -20.54
C ASP A 211 -7.57 23.28 -21.75
N VAL A 212 -6.29 23.67 -21.86
CA VAL A 212 -5.78 24.37 -23.05
C VAL A 212 -5.79 23.45 -24.26
N LEU A 213 -5.30 22.22 -24.14
CA LEU A 213 -5.29 21.25 -25.24
C LEU A 213 -6.72 20.91 -25.73
N LEU A 214 -7.67 20.76 -24.82
CA LEU A 214 -9.08 20.52 -25.17
C LEU A 214 -9.68 21.70 -25.95
N ARG A 215 -9.35 22.94 -25.56
CA ARG A 215 -9.80 24.15 -26.27
C ARG A 215 -9.18 24.28 -27.66
N VAL A 216 -7.89 24.00 -27.79
CA VAL A 216 -7.20 23.97 -29.10
C VAL A 216 -7.86 22.93 -30.00
N ARG A 217 -8.10 21.72 -29.50
CA ARG A 217 -8.73 20.65 -30.29
C ARG A 217 -10.17 20.99 -30.71
N ALA A 218 -10.94 21.62 -29.81
CA ALA A 218 -12.29 22.09 -30.15
C ALA A 218 -12.27 23.18 -31.23
N ALA A 219 -11.28 24.07 -31.21
CA ALA A 219 -11.10 25.10 -32.23
C ALA A 219 -10.68 24.51 -33.59
N GLU A 220 -9.77 23.53 -33.59
CA GLU A 220 -9.37 22.77 -34.79
C GLU A 220 -10.59 22.09 -35.43
N ASN A 221 -11.36 21.33 -34.65
CA ASN A 221 -12.56 20.65 -35.15
C ASN A 221 -13.59 21.63 -35.71
N LYS A 222 -13.78 22.79 -35.07
CA LYS A 222 -14.70 23.82 -35.55
C LYS A 222 -14.24 24.40 -36.90
N ARG A 223 -12.93 24.58 -37.08
CA ARG A 223 -12.34 25.05 -38.34
C ARG A 223 -12.50 24.01 -39.45
N GLU A 224 -12.21 22.75 -39.16
CA GLU A 224 -12.44 21.65 -40.09
C GLU A 224 -13.90 21.61 -40.55
N MET A 225 -14.88 21.71 -39.63
CA MET A 225 -16.30 21.74 -39.99
C MET A 225 -16.67 22.90 -40.94
N MET A 226 -16.03 24.07 -40.79
CA MET A 226 -16.23 25.20 -41.69
C MET A 226 -15.63 24.96 -43.08
N ASP A 227 -14.45 24.36 -43.15
CA ASP A 227 -13.77 24.05 -44.42
C ASP A 227 -14.54 22.99 -45.23
N TRP A 228 -15.25 22.06 -44.57
CA TRP A 228 -16.08 21.05 -45.23
C TRP A 228 -17.46 21.54 -45.69
N GLY A 229 -17.81 22.82 -45.47
CA GLY A 229 -19.11 23.37 -45.89
C GLY A 229 -20.32 22.74 -45.21
N LEU A 230 -20.12 22.02 -44.09
CA LEU A 230 -21.21 21.38 -43.37
C LEU A 230 -21.95 22.43 -42.52
N PRO A 231 -23.28 22.54 -42.62
CA PRO A 231 -24.05 23.50 -41.84
C PRO A 231 -23.94 23.16 -40.35
N LEU A 232 -23.54 24.15 -39.53
CA LEU A 232 -23.53 24.05 -38.07
C LEU A 232 -24.94 23.69 -37.59
N SER A 233 -25.13 22.45 -37.15
CA SER A 233 -26.36 22.01 -36.50
C SER A 233 -26.52 22.82 -35.21
N ARG A 234 -27.55 23.67 -35.16
CA ARG A 234 -27.91 24.45 -33.97
C ARG A 234 -28.52 23.58 -32.89
#